data_AF-A0A6G9AVN4-F1
#
_entry.id   AF-A0A6G9AVN4-F1
#
_cell.length_a   1.000
_cell.length_b   1.000
_cell.length_c   1.000
_cell.angle_alpha   90.00
_cell.angle_beta   90.00
_cell.angle_gamma   90.00
#
_symmetry.space_group_name_H-M   'P 1'
#
loop_
_entity.id
_entity.type
_entity.pdbx_description
1 polymer ?
#
loop_
_entity_poly.entity_id
_entity_poly.type
_entity_poly.pdbx_seq_one_letter_code
_entity_poly.pdbx_strand_id
1 'polypeptide(L)'
;MKRSVYRSAVLHGSVASLLLILVAVLVQSFTPIQPHKVVKTTYLTDLARLDSAVNKLYSTIEKRQPAPIVQAAFRQSRLAYKRIEFLTEFYFSGSAKSLNGPPLPEGELDDGIGIVIQPNGFQVTEEMIFPLDASRRTDLLRQMASIKTTVSQLRRVATYNELTDSQIFDAMRLEVMRVITLGITGFDSPVSLHSLPEGIAALESLDHTLLAYPIATQQATLLHQTITKAIQAIRGQTFNQFDRLGFIRQYAYPLSRLLMETQLALGYPLATDKRMLRPTARTLSDTNAFDPTFFLPYNHATPTADRVALGKMLFFNPILSGNGQRTCASCHQPNRAFTDGEPSPLTIDAKHRIGRNTPTLVNAAFQSFQFMDSRVFFLEDQITDVIHNSQEMGGSLTSATAALQKDSTFQKQFAQAYADGLTETNLKNALASYVRSLISLNTRSDRYLRGEKVALTAQEKMGFNVFMGKGRCATCHFFPLFNGTIPPAYVKTESEVLGAPATATERQLDADEGRYRSTKIGIHRNAFKTPTIRQAALTAPYMHNGVYKTLDQVVEFYDKGGGVGLGFRLENQTLPFDKLNLTITEKRALVAFMKSL
;
A
#
# COMPACT_ATOMS: atom_id res chain seq x y z
N MET A 1 17.34 -72.38 -66.85
CA MET A 1 18.33 -72.19 -65.76
C MET A 1 18.92 -70.78 -65.84
N LYS A 2 18.40 -69.82 -65.06
CA LYS A 2 19.10 -68.56 -64.75
C LYS A 2 18.79 -68.16 -63.31
N ARG A 3 19.86 -67.95 -62.56
CA ARG A 3 19.96 -67.57 -61.14
C ARG A 3 19.88 -66.04 -61.00
N SER A 4 19.47 -65.63 -59.78
CA SER A 4 20.04 -64.52 -59.00
C SER A 4 19.83 -63.08 -59.46
N VAL A 5 18.76 -62.42 -58.97
CA VAL A 5 18.77 -61.07 -58.37
C VAL A 5 17.48 -60.97 -57.52
N TYR A 6 17.48 -61.17 -56.20
CA TYR A 6 16.40 -60.75 -55.27
C TYR A 6 16.76 -61.06 -53.80
N ARG A 7 17.91 -60.55 -53.32
CA ARG A 7 18.21 -60.49 -51.87
C ARG A 7 19.08 -59.26 -51.60
N SER A 8 18.47 -58.08 -51.59
CA SER A 8 19.12 -56.83 -51.15
C SER A 8 18.10 -55.73 -50.77
N ALA A 9 16.88 -55.76 -51.32
CA ALA A 9 15.92 -54.68 -51.13
C ALA A 9 15.10 -54.71 -49.81
N VAL A 10 15.09 -55.80 -49.05
CA VAL A 10 14.16 -55.93 -47.90
C VAL A 10 14.79 -55.53 -46.56
N LEU A 11 16.12 -55.52 -46.40
CA LEU A 11 16.74 -55.12 -45.12
C LEU A 11 16.94 -53.60 -44.95
N HIS A 12 16.93 -52.81 -46.03
CA HIS A 12 17.15 -51.36 -45.92
C HIS A 12 15.88 -50.57 -45.54
N GLY A 13 14.69 -51.08 -45.87
CA GLY A 13 13.42 -50.43 -45.52
C GLY A 13 13.05 -50.58 -44.04
N SER A 14 13.42 -51.70 -43.41
CA SER A 14 13.08 -51.97 -42.01
C SER A 14 13.94 -51.18 -41.03
N VAL A 15 15.24 -50.97 -41.33
CA VAL A 15 16.13 -50.18 -40.47
C VAL A 15 15.81 -48.69 -40.58
N ALA A 16 15.48 -48.17 -41.77
CA ALA A 16 15.06 -46.79 -41.95
C ALA A 16 13.73 -46.48 -41.25
N SER A 17 12.78 -47.43 -41.29
CA SER A 17 11.48 -47.30 -40.60
C SER A 17 11.61 -47.40 -39.08
N LEU A 18 12.50 -48.26 -38.57
CA LEU A 18 12.82 -48.32 -37.14
C LEU A 18 13.57 -47.09 -36.64
N LEU A 19 14.46 -46.49 -37.45
CA LEU A 19 15.12 -45.23 -37.11
C LEU A 19 14.13 -44.05 -37.10
N LEU A 20 13.20 -43.98 -38.07
CA LEU A 20 12.15 -42.95 -38.12
C LEU A 20 11.15 -43.08 -36.97
N ILE A 21 10.81 -44.30 -36.55
CA ILE A 21 9.97 -44.55 -35.38
C ILE A 21 10.74 -44.27 -34.08
N LEU A 22 12.02 -44.62 -33.96
CA LEU A 22 12.83 -44.23 -32.80
C LEU A 22 13.01 -42.72 -32.69
N VAL A 23 13.22 -42.02 -33.81
CA VAL A 23 13.31 -40.54 -33.83
C VAL A 23 11.94 -39.92 -33.54
N ALA A 24 10.83 -40.47 -34.04
CA ALA A 24 9.49 -40.00 -33.69
C ALA A 24 9.14 -40.25 -32.22
N VAL A 25 9.56 -41.36 -31.61
CA VAL A 25 9.35 -41.68 -30.19
C VAL A 25 10.29 -40.88 -29.28
N LEU A 26 11.52 -40.57 -29.73
CA LEU A 26 12.45 -39.66 -29.05
C LEU A 26 12.01 -38.19 -29.16
N VAL A 27 11.29 -37.81 -30.22
CA VAL A 27 10.71 -36.46 -30.39
C VAL A 27 9.34 -36.33 -29.69
N GLN A 28 8.61 -37.43 -29.47
CA GLN A 28 7.29 -37.43 -28.80
C GLN A 28 7.32 -37.55 -27.27
N SER A 29 8.48 -37.57 -26.62
CA SER A 29 8.58 -37.70 -25.15
C SER A 29 9.10 -36.46 -24.42
N PHE A 30 9.43 -35.37 -25.12
CA PHE A 30 9.71 -34.07 -24.49
C PHE A 30 8.44 -33.21 -24.50
N THR A 31 7.50 -33.49 -23.59
CA THR A 31 6.52 -32.45 -23.25
C THR A 31 7.32 -31.26 -22.68
N PRO A 32 7.23 -30.06 -23.28
CA PRO A 32 7.96 -28.91 -22.76
C PRO A 32 7.52 -28.69 -21.31
N ILE A 33 8.48 -28.69 -20.37
CA ILE A 33 8.21 -28.37 -18.97
C ILE A 33 7.47 -27.04 -18.96
N GLN A 34 6.27 -27.03 -18.38
CA GLN A 34 5.45 -25.84 -18.21
C GLN A 34 5.79 -25.25 -16.83
N PRO A 35 6.58 -24.15 -16.74
CA PRO A 35 7.08 -23.66 -15.45
C PRO A 35 5.96 -23.36 -14.45
N HIS A 36 4.89 -22.68 -14.89
CA HIS A 36 3.71 -22.42 -14.06
C HIS A 36 3.07 -23.68 -13.46
N LYS A 37 3.13 -24.85 -14.11
CA LYS A 37 2.63 -26.11 -13.54
C LYS A 37 3.53 -26.62 -12.42
N VAL A 38 4.85 -26.52 -12.59
CA VAL A 38 5.83 -26.85 -11.53
C VAL A 38 5.62 -25.94 -10.33
N VAL A 39 5.50 -24.62 -10.56
CA VAL A 39 5.20 -23.63 -9.52
C VAL A 39 3.88 -23.94 -8.81
N LYS A 40 2.81 -24.30 -9.56
CA LYS A 40 1.53 -24.72 -8.97
C LYS A 40 1.70 -25.94 -8.06
N THR A 41 2.46 -26.95 -8.47
CA THR A 41 2.72 -28.14 -7.65
C THR A 41 3.49 -27.79 -6.36
N THR A 42 4.48 -26.90 -6.44
CA THR A 42 5.18 -26.37 -5.26
C THR A 42 4.22 -25.61 -4.34
N TYR A 43 3.40 -24.70 -4.88
CA TYR A 43 2.42 -23.93 -4.11
C TYR A 43 1.43 -24.83 -3.36
N LEU A 44 0.91 -25.87 -4.01
CA LEU A 44 0.01 -26.85 -3.38
C LEU A 44 0.72 -27.67 -2.28
N THR A 45 2.02 -27.94 -2.45
CA THR A 45 2.86 -28.61 -1.44
C THR A 45 3.07 -27.71 -0.23
N ASP A 46 3.39 -26.44 -0.43
CA ASP A 46 3.57 -25.48 0.66
C ASP A 46 2.24 -25.14 1.37
N LEU A 47 1.12 -25.12 0.65
CA LEU A 47 -0.21 -25.05 1.25
C LEU A 47 -0.50 -26.24 2.18
N ALA A 48 -0.09 -27.45 1.82
CA ALA A 48 -0.21 -28.62 2.70
C ALA A 48 0.70 -28.51 3.94
N ARG A 49 1.89 -27.90 3.81
CA ARG A 49 2.76 -27.59 4.96
C ARG A 49 2.14 -26.55 5.88
N LEU A 50 1.53 -25.50 5.33
CA LEU A 50 0.78 -24.51 6.11
C LEU A 50 -0.37 -25.17 6.89
N ASP A 51 -1.17 -26.00 6.21
CA ASP A 51 -2.27 -26.74 6.85
C ASP A 51 -1.77 -27.60 8.02
N SER A 52 -0.67 -28.33 7.83
CA SER A 52 -0.04 -29.11 8.90
C SER A 52 0.42 -28.24 10.07
N ALA A 53 1.09 -27.11 9.78
CA ALA A 53 1.59 -26.19 10.81
C ALA A 53 0.45 -25.54 11.61
N VAL A 54 -0.62 -25.10 10.94
CA VAL A 54 -1.83 -24.55 11.58
C VAL A 54 -2.52 -25.61 12.45
N ASN A 55 -2.64 -26.85 11.97
CA ASN A 55 -3.20 -27.95 12.75
C ASN A 55 -2.36 -28.27 13.98
N LYS A 56 -1.02 -28.21 13.86
CA LYS A 56 -0.11 -28.37 14.98
C LYS A 56 -0.30 -27.25 16.02
N LEU A 57 -0.35 -26.00 15.59
CA LEU A 57 -0.61 -24.85 16.46
C LEU A 57 -1.94 -25.01 17.22
N TYR A 58 -3.03 -25.30 16.50
CA TYR A 58 -4.33 -25.58 17.10
C TYR A 58 -4.23 -26.66 18.18
N SER A 59 -3.56 -27.79 17.88
CA SER A 59 -3.40 -28.88 18.85
C SER A 59 -2.58 -28.48 20.08
N THR A 60 -1.56 -27.62 19.93
CA THR A 60 -0.78 -27.14 21.09
C THR A 60 -1.63 -26.27 22.03
N ILE A 61 -2.51 -25.43 21.49
CA ILE A 61 -3.43 -24.58 22.26
C ILE A 61 -4.52 -25.44 22.93
N GLU A 62 -5.08 -26.39 22.19
CA GLU A 62 -6.08 -27.33 22.68
C GLU A 62 -5.54 -28.17 23.83
N LYS A 63 -4.32 -28.70 23.70
CA LYS A 63 -3.64 -29.49 24.74
C LYS A 63 -3.03 -28.67 25.86
N ARG A 64 -3.30 -27.35 25.92
CA ARG A 64 -2.80 -26.43 26.95
C ARG A 64 -1.28 -26.51 27.13
N GLN A 65 -0.55 -26.60 26.02
CA GLN A 65 0.91 -26.64 26.05
C GLN A 65 1.48 -25.32 26.61
N PRO A 66 2.66 -25.35 27.25
CA PRO A 66 3.36 -24.16 27.72
C PRO A 66 3.54 -23.08 26.64
N ALA A 67 3.56 -21.81 27.06
CA ALA A 67 3.67 -20.67 26.16
C ALA A 67 4.81 -20.76 25.12
N PRO A 68 6.05 -21.17 25.48
CA PRO A 68 7.13 -21.30 24.49
C PRO A 68 6.81 -22.28 23.35
N ILE A 69 6.07 -23.36 23.64
CA ILE A 69 5.69 -24.37 22.64
C ILE A 69 4.61 -23.80 21.70
N VAL A 70 3.60 -23.11 22.25
CA VAL A 70 2.54 -22.46 21.47
C VAL A 70 3.12 -21.35 20.59
N GLN A 71 3.97 -20.51 21.15
CA GLN A 71 4.65 -19.42 20.44
C GLN A 71 5.56 -19.92 19.32
N ALA A 72 6.29 -21.02 19.56
CA ALA A 72 7.10 -21.66 18.52
C ALA A 72 6.22 -22.23 17.39
N ALA A 73 5.11 -22.90 17.72
CA ALA A 73 4.18 -23.41 16.73
C ALA A 73 3.54 -22.28 15.91
N PHE A 74 3.24 -21.14 16.53
CA PHE A 74 2.75 -19.94 15.85
C PHE A 74 3.77 -19.39 14.85
N ARG A 75 5.02 -19.21 15.27
CA ARG A 75 6.08 -18.77 14.36
C ARG A 75 6.24 -19.73 13.18
N GLN A 76 6.16 -21.04 13.40
CA GLN A 76 6.24 -22.01 12.30
C GLN A 76 5.06 -21.91 11.34
N SER A 77 3.83 -21.69 11.81
CA SER A 77 2.68 -21.48 10.91
C SER A 77 2.80 -20.17 10.13
N ARG A 78 3.34 -19.11 10.75
CA ARG A 78 3.64 -17.84 10.08
C ARG A 78 4.66 -18.01 8.95
N LEU A 79 5.78 -18.67 9.22
CA LEU A 79 6.79 -18.95 8.19
C LEU A 79 6.25 -19.81 7.05
N ALA A 80 5.37 -20.79 7.36
CA ALA A 80 4.71 -21.58 6.33
C ALA A 80 3.74 -20.75 5.47
N TYR A 81 3.04 -19.78 6.07
CA TYR A 81 2.18 -18.84 5.33
C TYR A 81 3.00 -17.92 4.42
N LYS A 82 4.12 -17.38 4.91
CA LYS A 82 4.99 -16.50 4.11
C LYS A 82 5.57 -17.17 2.86
N ARG A 83 5.72 -18.50 2.86
CA ARG A 83 6.15 -19.24 1.65
C ARG A 83 5.11 -19.23 0.54
N ILE A 84 3.83 -19.13 0.88
CA ILE A 84 2.72 -19.13 -0.09
C ILE A 84 2.17 -17.74 -0.38
N GLU A 85 2.57 -16.74 0.42
CA GLU A 85 1.94 -15.40 0.50
C GLU A 85 1.80 -14.75 -0.88
N PHE A 86 2.86 -14.72 -1.70
CA PHE A 86 2.83 -14.02 -2.98
C PHE A 86 1.72 -14.51 -3.93
N LEU A 87 1.52 -15.82 -4.04
CA LEU A 87 0.45 -16.40 -4.88
C LEU A 87 -0.91 -16.30 -4.19
N THR A 88 -0.96 -16.44 -2.87
CA THR A 88 -2.21 -16.31 -2.11
C THR A 88 -2.76 -14.88 -2.18
N GLU A 89 -1.91 -13.87 -2.00
CA GLU A 89 -2.28 -12.45 -2.13
C GLU A 89 -2.71 -12.10 -3.56
N PHE A 90 -1.99 -12.63 -4.57
CA PHE A 90 -2.28 -12.32 -5.97
C PHE A 90 -3.61 -12.93 -6.46
N TYR A 91 -3.84 -14.22 -6.21
CA TYR A 91 -5.00 -14.94 -6.76
C TYR A 91 -6.18 -15.04 -5.78
N PHE A 92 -5.93 -14.90 -4.48
CA PHE A 92 -6.90 -15.20 -3.42
C PHE A 92 -6.86 -14.14 -2.31
N SER A 93 -6.83 -12.86 -2.68
CA SER A 93 -6.70 -11.72 -1.75
C SER A 93 -7.70 -11.75 -0.59
N GLY A 94 -8.94 -12.22 -0.82
CA GLY A 94 -9.93 -12.41 0.26
C GLY A 94 -9.53 -13.48 1.29
N SER A 95 -8.94 -14.59 0.84
CA SER A 95 -8.37 -15.61 1.73
C SER A 95 -7.11 -15.08 2.43
N ALA A 96 -6.27 -14.33 1.73
CA ALA A 96 -5.08 -13.71 2.31
C ALA A 96 -5.45 -12.75 3.46
N LYS A 97 -6.43 -11.87 3.23
CA LYS A 97 -7.01 -10.98 4.24
C LYS A 97 -7.60 -11.75 5.42
N SER A 98 -8.29 -12.87 5.17
CA SER A 98 -8.84 -13.70 6.25
C SER A 98 -7.77 -14.43 7.08
N LEU A 99 -6.60 -14.72 6.47
CA LEU A 99 -5.50 -15.41 7.13
C LEU A 99 -4.57 -14.45 7.88
N ASN A 100 -4.38 -13.23 7.40
CA ASN A 100 -3.37 -12.30 7.92
C ASN A 100 -3.85 -10.83 7.98
N GLY A 101 -5.15 -10.58 8.03
CA GLY A 101 -5.70 -9.23 8.14
C GLY A 101 -5.27 -8.53 9.44
N PRO A 102 -5.27 -7.19 9.48
CA PRO A 102 -4.99 -6.41 10.68
C PRO A 102 -5.92 -6.79 11.84
N PRO A 103 -5.49 -6.66 13.10
CA PRO A 103 -6.29 -6.98 14.27
C PRO A 103 -7.29 -5.87 14.63
N LEU A 104 -7.82 -5.16 13.63
CA LEU A 104 -8.74 -4.05 13.79
C LEU A 104 -10.06 -4.32 13.06
N PRO A 105 -11.21 -4.04 13.69
CA PRO A 105 -12.50 -4.15 13.01
C PRO A 105 -12.60 -3.14 11.89
N GLU A 106 -13.21 -3.55 10.77
CA GLU A 106 -13.42 -2.69 9.61
C GLU A 106 -14.88 -2.27 9.50
N GLY A 107 -15.13 -0.98 9.24
CA GLY A 107 -16.45 -0.43 9.04
C GLY A 107 -16.71 -0.18 7.56
N GLU A 108 -17.77 -0.78 7.03
CA GLU A 108 -18.18 -0.60 5.64
C GLU A 108 -19.65 -0.17 5.58
N LEU A 109 -20.02 0.55 4.53
CA LEU A 109 -21.42 0.89 4.25
C LEU A 109 -21.92 -0.10 3.20
N ASP A 110 -22.91 -0.90 3.57
CA ASP A 110 -23.62 -1.84 2.71
C ASP A 110 -25.04 -1.33 2.50
N ASP A 111 -25.38 -0.87 1.29
CA ASP A 111 -26.63 -0.17 0.98
C ASP A 111 -26.98 0.97 1.96
N GLY A 112 -25.95 1.71 2.41
CA GLY A 112 -26.10 2.80 3.38
C GLY A 112 -26.24 2.34 4.84
N ILE A 113 -26.26 1.03 5.10
CA ILE A 113 -26.25 0.44 6.43
C ILE A 113 -24.80 0.20 6.85
N GLY A 114 -24.46 0.69 8.03
CA GLY A 114 -23.14 0.47 8.61
C GLY A 114 -22.95 -0.97 9.10
N ILE A 115 -22.03 -1.70 8.48
CA ILE A 115 -21.62 -3.04 8.90
C ILE A 115 -20.22 -3.00 9.54
N VAL A 116 -20.01 -3.81 10.57
CA VAL A 116 -18.71 -4.00 11.21
C VAL A 116 -18.21 -5.41 10.94
N ILE A 117 -17.14 -5.52 10.19
CA ILE A 117 -16.46 -6.77 9.89
C ILE A 117 -15.44 -7.01 11.00
N GLN A 118 -15.61 -8.10 11.74
CA GLN A 118 -14.69 -8.47 12.83
C GLN A 118 -13.37 -9.00 12.26
N PRO A 119 -12.22 -8.63 12.85
CA PRO A 119 -10.94 -9.11 12.37
C PRO A 119 -10.77 -10.58 12.68
N ASN A 120 -10.00 -11.27 11.84
CA ASN A 120 -9.62 -12.66 12.01
C ASN A 120 -8.20 -12.91 11.51
N GLY A 121 -7.68 -14.10 11.82
CA GLY A 121 -6.40 -14.55 11.26
C GLY A 121 -5.21 -14.41 12.21
N PHE A 122 -4.02 -14.48 11.62
CA PHE A 122 -2.76 -14.58 12.34
C PHE A 122 -2.45 -13.36 13.21
N GLN A 123 -2.74 -12.13 12.75
CA GLN A 123 -2.44 -10.95 13.56
C GLN A 123 -3.33 -10.87 14.81
N VAL A 124 -4.62 -11.22 14.69
CA VAL A 124 -5.54 -11.31 15.85
C VAL A 124 -5.09 -12.38 16.85
N THR A 125 -4.67 -13.54 16.35
CA THR A 125 -4.18 -14.62 17.21
C THR A 125 -2.82 -14.31 17.83
N GLU A 126 -1.99 -13.49 17.18
CA GLU A 126 -0.72 -13.02 17.70
C GLU A 126 -0.89 -12.28 19.03
N GLU A 127 -1.86 -11.35 19.11
CA GLU A 127 -2.19 -10.58 20.32
C GLU A 127 -2.61 -11.46 21.50
N MET A 128 -3.15 -12.66 21.23
CA MET A 128 -3.55 -13.62 22.26
C MET A 128 -2.41 -14.56 22.67
N ILE A 129 -1.34 -14.66 21.87
CA ILE A 129 -0.22 -15.61 22.06
C ILE A 129 1.05 -14.90 22.59
N PHE A 130 1.16 -13.59 22.42
CA PHE A 130 2.33 -12.80 22.83
C PHE A 130 1.93 -11.60 23.73
N PRO A 131 1.82 -11.78 25.06
CA PRO A 131 1.98 -13.03 25.81
C PRO A 131 0.77 -13.96 25.69
N LEU A 132 0.96 -15.25 25.99
CA LEU A 132 -0.13 -16.22 25.92
C LEU A 132 -1.13 -15.97 27.04
N ASP A 133 -2.32 -15.51 26.68
CA ASP A 133 -3.40 -15.25 27.62
C ASP A 133 -4.32 -16.48 27.76
N ALA A 134 -4.18 -17.19 28.88
CA ALA A 134 -4.97 -18.37 29.17
C ALA A 134 -6.48 -18.08 29.32
N SER A 135 -6.86 -16.85 29.68
CA SER A 135 -8.27 -16.44 29.83
C SER A 135 -9.00 -16.37 28.49
N ARG A 136 -8.26 -16.05 27.41
CA ARG A 136 -8.78 -15.92 26.04
C ARG A 136 -8.71 -17.22 25.23
N ARG A 137 -8.40 -18.37 25.86
CA ARG A 137 -8.20 -19.66 25.17
C ARG A 137 -9.38 -20.06 24.28
N THR A 138 -10.61 -19.85 24.72
CA THR A 138 -11.81 -20.18 23.92
C THR A 138 -11.89 -19.36 22.64
N ASP A 139 -11.61 -18.05 22.73
CA ASP A 139 -11.60 -17.16 21.57
C ASP A 139 -10.42 -17.48 20.64
N LEU A 140 -9.26 -17.79 21.20
CA LEU A 140 -8.09 -18.24 20.44
C LEU A 140 -8.38 -19.53 19.66
N LEU A 141 -9.04 -20.51 20.25
CA LEU A 141 -9.47 -21.73 19.55
C LEU A 141 -10.48 -21.43 18.43
N ARG A 142 -11.40 -20.48 18.64
CA ARG A 142 -12.36 -20.03 17.62
C ARG A 142 -11.63 -19.39 16.43
N GLN A 143 -10.69 -18.49 16.69
CA GLN A 143 -9.87 -17.86 15.66
C GLN A 143 -9.03 -18.88 14.89
N MET A 144 -8.41 -19.82 15.60
CA MET A 144 -7.65 -20.90 14.96
C MET A 144 -8.53 -21.84 14.11
N ALA A 145 -9.78 -22.09 14.53
CA ALA A 145 -10.74 -22.85 13.71
C ALA A 145 -11.12 -22.09 12.42
N SER A 146 -11.24 -20.76 12.48
CA SER A 146 -11.44 -19.92 11.29
C SER A 146 -10.24 -20.02 10.35
N ILE A 147 -9.01 -19.86 10.85
CA ILE A 147 -7.77 -20.00 10.06
C ILE A 147 -7.72 -21.39 9.37
N LYS A 148 -7.98 -22.47 10.12
CA LYS A 148 -8.03 -23.83 9.57
C LYS A 148 -9.04 -23.96 8.43
N THR A 149 -10.23 -23.39 8.62
CA THR A 149 -11.29 -23.41 7.60
C THR A 149 -10.84 -22.66 6.34
N THR A 150 -10.26 -21.48 6.49
CA THR A 150 -9.74 -20.69 5.37
C THR A 150 -8.61 -21.42 4.65
N VAL A 151 -7.65 -22.05 5.36
CA VAL A 151 -6.58 -22.83 4.73
C VAL A 151 -7.15 -24.03 3.96
N SER A 152 -8.12 -24.74 4.52
CA SER A 152 -8.79 -25.87 3.85
C SER A 152 -9.51 -25.42 2.58
N GLN A 153 -10.26 -24.32 2.64
CA GLN A 153 -10.92 -23.72 1.48
C GLN A 153 -9.90 -23.29 0.42
N LEU A 154 -8.83 -22.60 0.83
CA LEU A 154 -7.76 -22.14 -0.04
C LEU A 154 -7.12 -23.32 -0.81
N ARG A 155 -6.82 -24.42 -0.13
CA ARG A 155 -6.29 -25.64 -0.76
C ARG A 155 -7.22 -26.18 -1.86
N ARG A 156 -8.52 -26.21 -1.58
CA ARG A 156 -9.51 -26.68 -2.54
C ARG A 156 -9.57 -25.78 -3.76
N VAL A 157 -9.70 -24.45 -3.58
CA VAL A 157 -9.83 -23.52 -4.72
C VAL A 157 -8.51 -23.39 -5.51
N ALA A 158 -7.35 -23.43 -4.83
CA ALA A 158 -6.03 -23.42 -5.46
C ALA A 158 -5.80 -24.60 -6.41
N THR A 159 -6.42 -25.74 -6.15
CA THR A 159 -6.30 -26.93 -7.01
C THR A 159 -6.87 -26.65 -8.41
N TYR A 160 -7.96 -25.88 -8.50
CA TYR A 160 -8.65 -25.59 -9.76
C TYR A 160 -8.20 -24.29 -10.43
N ASN A 161 -7.57 -23.38 -9.69
CA ASN A 161 -7.06 -22.13 -10.26
C ASN A 161 -5.95 -22.36 -11.29
N GLU A 162 -5.99 -21.65 -12.40
CA GLU A 162 -4.94 -21.68 -13.42
C GLU A 162 -3.94 -20.56 -13.14
N LEU A 163 -2.64 -20.90 -13.17
CA LEU A 163 -1.57 -19.92 -13.04
C LEU A 163 -0.98 -19.65 -14.43
N THR A 164 -0.67 -18.39 -14.71
CA THR A 164 0.12 -18.02 -15.88
C THR A 164 1.50 -17.54 -15.48
N ASP A 165 2.50 -17.77 -16.33
CA ASP A 165 3.88 -17.38 -16.05
C ASP A 165 4.03 -15.85 -15.87
N SER A 166 3.33 -15.05 -16.67
CA SER A 166 3.28 -13.58 -16.50
C SER A 166 2.76 -13.16 -15.13
N GLN A 167 1.68 -13.77 -14.65
CA GLN A 167 1.09 -13.47 -13.34
C GLN A 167 1.97 -13.96 -12.18
N ILE A 168 2.68 -15.08 -12.35
CA ILE A 168 3.64 -15.55 -11.34
C ILE A 168 4.77 -14.53 -11.16
N PHE A 169 5.36 -14.02 -12.25
CA PHE A 169 6.40 -12.98 -12.15
C PHE A 169 5.87 -11.67 -11.55
N ASP A 170 4.64 -11.29 -11.88
CA ASP A 170 3.96 -10.13 -11.30
C ASP A 170 3.75 -10.30 -9.79
N ALA A 171 3.26 -11.46 -9.36
CA ALA A 171 3.13 -11.83 -7.96
C ALA A 171 4.47 -11.79 -7.20
N MET A 172 5.55 -12.34 -7.79
CA MET A 172 6.90 -12.28 -7.19
C MET A 172 7.39 -10.84 -7.03
N ARG A 173 7.11 -9.95 -7.99
CA ARG A 173 7.49 -8.53 -7.88
C ARG A 173 6.69 -7.80 -6.83
N LEU A 174 5.38 -8.04 -6.75
CA LEU A 174 4.53 -7.49 -5.70
C LEU A 174 4.94 -7.99 -4.31
N GLU A 175 5.42 -9.23 -4.20
CA GLU A 175 5.96 -9.76 -2.94
C GLU A 175 7.20 -9.00 -2.47
N VAL A 176 8.14 -8.68 -3.38
CA VAL A 176 9.29 -7.83 -3.02
C VAL A 176 8.82 -6.47 -2.49
N MET A 177 7.78 -5.89 -3.10
CA MET A 177 7.19 -4.63 -2.61
C MET A 177 6.53 -4.82 -1.24
N ARG A 178 5.82 -5.93 -1.04
CA ARG A 178 5.18 -6.27 0.23
C ARG A 178 6.19 -6.48 1.36
N VAL A 179 7.31 -7.15 1.08
CA VAL A 179 8.43 -7.29 2.04
C VAL A 179 8.94 -5.91 2.46
N ILE A 180 9.05 -4.96 1.53
CA ILE A 180 9.47 -3.58 1.83
C ILE A 180 8.44 -2.84 2.70
N THR A 181 7.16 -2.96 2.38
CA THR A 181 6.13 -2.07 2.93
C THR A 181 5.40 -2.63 4.15
N LEU A 182 5.25 -3.95 4.25
CA LEU A 182 4.50 -4.65 5.31
C LEU A 182 5.37 -5.62 6.12
N GLY A 183 6.34 -6.28 5.47
CA GLY A 183 7.23 -7.24 6.12
C GLY A 183 8.22 -6.55 7.07
N ILE A 184 9.23 -5.87 6.52
CA ILE A 184 10.29 -5.25 7.33
C ILE A 184 9.78 -4.11 8.23
N THR A 185 8.57 -3.60 7.98
CA THR A 185 7.90 -2.60 8.82
C THR A 185 7.26 -3.18 10.08
N GLY A 186 7.09 -4.50 10.14
CA GLY A 186 6.43 -5.18 11.26
C GLY A 186 4.90 -5.10 11.20
N PHE A 187 4.32 -4.59 10.11
CA PHE A 187 2.87 -4.56 9.94
C PHE A 187 2.26 -5.96 10.02
N ASP A 188 2.89 -6.97 9.42
CA ASP A 188 2.39 -8.35 9.42
C ASP A 188 2.61 -9.11 10.75
N SER A 189 3.45 -8.58 11.65
CA SER A 189 3.78 -9.18 12.96
C SER A 189 4.02 -8.08 14.00
N PRO A 190 2.96 -7.31 14.34
CA PRO A 190 3.09 -6.10 15.16
C PRO A 190 3.45 -6.38 16.62
N VAL A 191 3.17 -7.59 17.13
CA VAL A 191 3.36 -7.94 18.54
C VAL A 191 4.63 -8.76 18.75
N SER A 192 4.81 -9.87 18.04
CA SER A 192 5.95 -10.77 18.27
C SER A 192 7.25 -10.27 17.63
N LEU A 193 7.17 -9.25 16.75
CA LEU A 193 8.27 -8.67 15.99
C LEU A 193 9.05 -9.73 15.18
N HIS A 194 8.35 -10.76 14.71
CA HIS A 194 8.93 -11.87 13.95
C HIS A 194 9.02 -11.59 12.44
N SER A 195 8.80 -10.35 12.04
CA SER A 195 8.64 -9.98 10.63
C SER A 195 9.91 -10.11 9.78
N LEU A 196 11.10 -10.03 10.38
CA LEU A 196 12.37 -10.20 9.67
C LEU A 196 12.58 -11.68 9.21
N PRO A 197 12.48 -12.69 10.09
CA PRO A 197 12.40 -14.10 9.67
C PRO A 197 11.30 -14.40 8.66
N GLU A 198 10.13 -13.77 8.81
CA GLU A 198 9.03 -13.88 7.85
C GLU A 198 9.42 -13.35 6.46
N GLY A 199 10.11 -12.21 6.38
CA GLY A 199 10.65 -11.68 5.12
C GLY A 199 11.70 -12.60 4.49
N ILE A 200 12.50 -13.32 5.28
CA ILE A 200 13.41 -14.35 4.76
C ILE A 200 12.61 -15.48 4.11
N ALA A 201 11.57 -16.00 4.77
CA ALA A 201 10.75 -17.08 4.23
C ALA A 201 10.05 -16.70 2.91
N ALA A 202 9.62 -15.44 2.78
CA ALA A 202 9.10 -14.90 1.53
C ALA A 202 10.18 -14.84 0.43
N LEU A 203 11.38 -14.33 0.72
CA LEU A 203 12.47 -14.28 -0.26
C LEU A 203 12.95 -15.67 -0.70
N GLU A 204 12.99 -16.64 0.22
CA GLU A 204 13.32 -18.05 -0.08
C GLU A 204 12.29 -18.68 -1.04
N SER A 205 11.01 -18.35 -0.92
CA SER A 205 9.99 -18.88 -1.83
C SER A 205 10.11 -18.30 -3.24
N LEU A 206 10.54 -17.03 -3.37
CA LEU A 206 10.87 -16.45 -4.68
C LEU A 206 12.05 -17.18 -5.34
N ASP A 207 13.13 -17.43 -4.60
CA ASP A 207 14.31 -18.14 -5.11
C ASP A 207 13.96 -19.55 -5.59
N HIS A 208 13.17 -20.29 -4.79
CA HIS A 208 12.70 -21.62 -5.15
C HIS A 208 11.77 -21.61 -6.38
N THR A 209 10.92 -20.59 -6.50
CA THR A 209 10.01 -20.43 -7.66
C THR A 209 10.79 -20.23 -8.96
N LEU A 210 11.89 -19.47 -8.92
CA LEU A 210 12.73 -19.20 -10.09
C LEU A 210 13.40 -20.46 -10.67
N LEU A 211 13.59 -21.52 -9.86
CA LEU A 211 14.16 -22.79 -10.32
C LEU A 211 13.30 -23.52 -11.36
N ALA A 212 12.01 -23.20 -11.44
CA ALA A 212 11.10 -23.78 -12.44
C ALA A 212 11.31 -23.21 -13.85
N TYR A 213 12.01 -22.07 -13.97
CA TYR A 213 12.11 -21.32 -15.22
C TYR A 213 13.45 -21.56 -15.94
N PRO A 214 13.45 -21.61 -17.29
CA PRO A 214 14.65 -21.80 -18.09
C PRO A 214 15.45 -20.49 -18.22
N ILE A 215 15.88 -19.93 -17.09
CA ILE A 215 16.62 -18.67 -17.03
C ILE A 215 18.08 -18.91 -17.48
N ALA A 216 18.62 -18.03 -18.31
CA ALA A 216 20.02 -18.10 -18.74
C ALA A 216 20.97 -18.15 -17.52
N THR A 217 21.96 -19.04 -17.55
CA THR A 217 22.81 -19.39 -16.39
C THR A 217 23.40 -18.17 -15.67
N GLN A 218 23.88 -17.18 -16.42
CA GLN A 218 24.43 -15.94 -15.85
C GLN A 218 23.37 -15.13 -15.09
N GLN A 219 22.17 -14.99 -15.67
CA GLN A 219 21.05 -14.27 -15.04
C GLN A 219 20.48 -15.03 -13.84
N ALA A 220 20.36 -16.36 -13.93
CA ALA A 220 19.95 -17.22 -12.82
C ALA A 220 20.93 -17.10 -11.64
N THR A 221 22.24 -17.10 -11.92
CA THR A 221 23.28 -16.91 -10.91
C THR A 221 23.16 -15.55 -10.23
N LEU A 222 22.95 -14.48 -11.02
CA LEU A 222 22.80 -13.13 -10.48
C LEU A 222 21.55 -12.97 -9.62
N LEU A 223 20.41 -13.54 -10.02
CA LEU A 223 19.18 -13.58 -9.23
C LEU A 223 19.39 -14.27 -7.90
N HIS A 224 19.89 -15.51 -7.92
CA HIS A 224 20.14 -16.31 -6.73
C HIS A 224 21.12 -15.60 -5.76
N GLN A 225 22.20 -15.00 -6.28
CA GLN A 225 23.13 -14.22 -5.47
C GLN A 225 22.48 -12.97 -4.87
N THR A 226 21.61 -12.29 -5.61
CA THR A 226 20.90 -11.09 -5.13
C THR A 226 19.92 -11.45 -4.01
N ILE A 227 19.15 -12.52 -4.16
CA ILE A 227 18.23 -13.02 -3.13
C ILE A 227 19.02 -13.50 -1.91
N THR A 228 20.10 -14.26 -2.09
CA THR A 228 20.96 -14.73 -0.99
C THR A 228 21.53 -13.55 -0.20
N LYS A 229 22.02 -12.50 -0.86
CA LYS A 229 22.51 -11.28 -0.20
C LYS A 229 21.39 -10.57 0.56
N ALA A 230 20.18 -10.49 -0.02
CA ALA A 230 19.01 -9.92 0.66
C ALA A 230 18.68 -10.68 1.96
N ILE A 231 18.65 -12.02 1.89
CA ILE A 231 18.41 -12.90 3.06
C ILE A 231 19.52 -12.71 4.10
N GLN A 232 20.79 -12.68 3.69
CA GLN A 232 21.92 -12.47 4.59
C GLN A 232 21.88 -11.10 5.27
N ALA A 233 21.41 -10.05 4.59
CA ALA A 233 21.26 -8.73 5.17
C ALA A 233 20.22 -8.70 6.30
N ILE A 234 19.20 -9.57 6.25
CA ILE A 234 18.17 -9.70 7.29
C ILE A 234 18.62 -10.64 8.42
N ARG A 235 19.35 -11.71 8.08
CA ARG A 235 19.69 -12.80 9.00
C ARG A 235 20.47 -12.30 10.23
N GLY A 236 20.01 -12.68 11.42
CA GLY A 236 20.66 -12.34 12.69
C GLY A 236 20.44 -10.90 13.16
N GLN A 237 19.69 -10.08 12.40
CA GLN A 237 19.35 -8.72 12.79
C GLN A 237 18.17 -8.71 13.77
N THR A 238 18.11 -7.67 14.62
CA THR A 238 16.94 -7.40 15.46
C THR A 238 16.03 -6.39 14.77
N PHE A 239 14.72 -6.46 15.05
CA PHE A 239 13.71 -5.62 14.41
C PHE A 239 14.06 -4.12 14.50
N ASN A 240 14.48 -3.62 15.68
CA ASN A 240 14.76 -2.21 15.88
C ASN A 240 16.10 -1.73 15.30
N GLN A 241 17.09 -2.62 15.14
CA GLN A 241 18.43 -2.26 14.66
C GLN A 241 18.60 -2.42 13.15
N PHE A 242 17.66 -3.10 12.49
CA PHE A 242 17.74 -3.41 11.07
C PHE A 242 17.78 -2.16 10.18
N ASP A 243 18.80 -2.08 9.30
CA ASP A 243 18.96 -1.02 8.30
C ASP A 243 18.04 -1.24 7.10
N ARG A 244 16.80 -0.78 7.25
CA ARG A 244 15.73 -0.88 6.23
C ARG A 244 16.06 -0.05 5.00
N LEU A 245 16.57 1.16 5.18
CA LEU A 245 16.94 2.04 4.08
C LEU A 245 18.04 1.41 3.21
N GLY A 246 19.09 0.89 3.86
CA GLY A 246 20.15 0.14 3.20
C GLY A 246 19.60 -1.10 2.50
N PHE A 247 18.74 -1.86 3.18
CA PHE A 247 18.15 -3.08 2.62
C PHE A 247 17.36 -2.82 1.33
N ILE A 248 16.47 -1.81 1.34
CA ILE A 248 15.65 -1.44 0.19
C ILE A 248 16.54 -1.09 -1.00
N ARG A 249 17.50 -0.18 -0.77
CA ARG A 249 18.35 0.37 -1.83
C ARG A 249 19.34 -0.65 -2.40
N GLN A 250 19.93 -1.49 -1.55
CA GLN A 250 21.05 -2.36 -1.93
C GLN A 250 20.61 -3.77 -2.34
N TYR A 251 19.42 -4.23 -1.91
CA TYR A 251 18.99 -5.60 -2.14
C TYR A 251 17.58 -5.68 -2.77
N ALA A 252 16.57 -5.10 -2.13
CA ALA A 252 15.19 -5.29 -2.59
C ALA A 252 14.89 -4.64 -3.95
N TYR A 253 15.37 -3.41 -4.18
CA TYR A 253 15.22 -2.72 -5.46
C TYR A 253 16.00 -3.36 -6.61
N PRO A 254 17.28 -3.75 -6.44
CA PRO A 254 17.98 -4.58 -7.42
C PRO A 254 17.24 -5.89 -7.73
N LEU A 255 16.72 -6.59 -6.72
CA LEU A 255 15.94 -7.80 -6.93
C LEU A 255 14.69 -7.54 -7.77
N SER A 256 13.90 -6.51 -7.46
CA SER A 256 12.68 -6.17 -8.21
C SER A 256 12.97 -5.86 -9.69
N ARG A 257 14.07 -5.14 -9.96
CA ARG A 257 14.55 -4.87 -11.33
C ARG A 257 14.93 -6.16 -12.06
N LEU A 258 15.72 -7.02 -11.42
CA LEU A 258 16.16 -8.28 -12.01
C LEU A 258 14.99 -9.21 -12.33
N LEU A 259 13.99 -9.31 -11.43
CA LEU A 259 12.78 -10.09 -11.68
C LEU A 259 12.04 -9.60 -12.93
N MET A 260 11.89 -8.29 -13.10
CA MET A 260 11.29 -7.70 -14.31
C MET A 260 12.11 -7.98 -15.57
N GLU A 261 13.43 -7.83 -15.50
CA GLU A 261 14.33 -8.09 -16.63
C GLU A 261 14.30 -9.57 -17.04
N THR A 262 14.23 -10.48 -16.07
CA THR A 262 14.08 -11.92 -16.31
C THR A 262 12.72 -12.25 -16.94
N GLN A 263 11.63 -11.66 -16.42
CA GLN A 263 10.29 -11.83 -16.99
C GLN A 263 10.29 -11.48 -18.50
N LEU A 264 10.84 -10.31 -18.83
CA LEU A 264 10.91 -9.83 -20.22
C LEU A 264 11.85 -10.68 -21.09
N ALA A 265 13.00 -11.11 -20.56
CA ALA A 265 13.95 -11.96 -21.28
C ALA A 265 13.37 -13.35 -21.61
N LEU A 266 12.47 -13.87 -20.78
CA LEU A 266 11.74 -15.11 -21.03
C LEU A 266 10.54 -14.94 -21.97
N GLY A 267 10.24 -13.72 -22.43
CA GLY A 267 9.13 -13.43 -23.33
C GLY A 267 7.76 -13.37 -22.65
N TYR A 268 7.70 -13.29 -21.32
CA TYR A 268 6.44 -13.14 -20.60
C TYR A 268 6.04 -11.65 -20.55
N PRO A 269 4.88 -11.25 -21.09
CA PRO A 269 4.46 -9.85 -21.06
C PRO A 269 4.18 -9.38 -19.62
N LEU A 270 4.40 -8.08 -19.40
CA LEU A 270 3.93 -7.40 -18.20
C LEU A 270 2.39 -7.30 -18.24
N ALA A 271 1.78 -7.20 -17.07
CA ALA A 271 0.35 -6.96 -16.99
C ALA A 271 -0.03 -5.59 -17.61
N THR A 272 -1.15 -5.54 -18.30
CA THR A 272 -1.67 -4.34 -18.98
C THR A 272 -2.86 -3.72 -18.27
N ASP A 273 -3.33 -4.34 -17.19
CA ASP A 273 -4.45 -3.83 -16.42
C ASP A 273 -4.06 -2.53 -15.68
N LYS A 274 -5.05 -1.63 -15.55
CA LYS A 274 -4.85 -0.35 -14.90
C LYS A 274 -4.74 -0.58 -13.39
N ARG A 275 -3.57 -0.26 -12.84
CA ARG A 275 -3.28 -0.35 -11.40
C ARG A 275 -2.74 0.96 -10.87
N MET A 276 -2.98 1.18 -9.59
CA MET A 276 -2.40 2.31 -8.87
C MET A 276 -0.87 2.22 -8.85
N LEU A 277 -0.30 1.08 -8.43
CA LEU A 277 1.11 0.76 -8.69
C LEU A 277 1.23 0.16 -10.10
N ARG A 278 1.90 0.86 -11.01
CA ARG A 278 1.96 0.45 -12.42
C ARG A 278 2.73 -0.88 -12.57
N PRO A 279 2.24 -1.83 -13.40
CA PRO A 279 3.00 -3.06 -13.71
C PRO A 279 4.40 -2.79 -14.32
N THR A 280 4.56 -1.63 -14.96
CA THR A 280 5.82 -1.15 -15.54
C THR A 280 6.80 -0.55 -14.52
N ALA A 281 6.39 -0.35 -13.26
CA ALA A 281 7.22 0.23 -12.20
C ALA A 281 8.30 -0.75 -11.75
N ARG A 282 9.58 -0.45 -12.02
CA ARG A 282 10.70 -1.30 -11.61
C ARG A 282 10.94 -1.26 -10.11
N THR A 283 10.65 -0.13 -9.47
CA THR A 283 10.72 0.04 -8.02
C THR A 283 9.60 0.96 -7.52
N LEU A 284 9.31 0.89 -6.22
CA LEU A 284 8.38 1.83 -5.56
C LEU A 284 8.83 3.30 -5.66
N SER A 285 10.13 3.58 -5.83
CA SER A 285 10.64 4.95 -5.90
C SER A 285 10.78 5.49 -7.33
N ASP A 286 10.37 4.74 -8.36
CA ASP A 286 10.40 5.27 -9.74
C ASP A 286 9.47 6.48 -9.86
N THR A 287 9.88 7.51 -10.63
CA THR A 287 9.14 8.78 -10.73
C THR A 287 7.72 8.63 -11.30
N ASN A 288 7.48 7.55 -12.04
CA ASN A 288 6.18 7.19 -12.63
C ASN A 288 5.64 5.87 -12.07
N ALA A 289 6.10 5.42 -10.89
CA ALA A 289 5.65 4.15 -10.29
C ALA A 289 4.14 4.10 -10.07
N PHE A 290 3.52 5.24 -9.78
CA PHE A 290 2.10 5.36 -9.46
C PHE A 290 1.28 6.03 -10.56
N ASP A 291 0.04 5.60 -10.73
CA ASP A 291 -0.90 6.21 -11.69
C ASP A 291 -1.79 7.27 -11.02
N PRO A 292 -1.56 8.58 -11.25
CA PRO A 292 -2.38 9.65 -10.66
C PRO A 292 -3.80 9.68 -11.23
N THR A 293 -4.09 8.87 -12.25
CA THR A 293 -5.39 8.75 -12.87
C THR A 293 -6.16 7.52 -12.38
N PHE A 294 -5.64 6.78 -11.40
CA PHE A 294 -6.28 5.55 -10.91
C PHE A 294 -7.70 5.83 -10.36
N PHE A 295 -7.84 6.83 -9.49
CA PHE A 295 -9.10 7.25 -8.88
C PHE A 295 -9.89 8.28 -9.71
N LEU A 296 -9.90 8.15 -11.04
CA LEU A 296 -10.79 8.96 -11.88
C LEU A 296 -12.24 8.44 -11.79
N PRO A 297 -13.25 9.33 -11.74
CA PRO A 297 -14.65 8.91 -11.78
C PRO A 297 -15.06 8.28 -13.11
N TYR A 298 -14.40 8.66 -14.20
CA TYR A 298 -14.67 8.16 -15.56
C TYR A 298 -13.47 8.45 -16.49
N ASN A 299 -13.35 7.70 -17.60
CA ASN A 299 -12.20 7.81 -18.51
C ASN A 299 -12.03 9.21 -19.12
N HIS A 300 -13.13 9.91 -19.44
CA HIS A 300 -13.07 11.25 -20.02
C HIS A 300 -12.62 12.34 -19.01
N ALA A 301 -12.41 12.01 -17.73
CA ALA A 301 -11.85 12.90 -16.72
C ALA A 301 -10.31 13.00 -16.77
N THR A 302 -9.67 12.28 -17.69
CA THR A 302 -8.20 12.19 -17.75
C THR A 302 -7.56 13.58 -17.90
N PRO A 303 -6.60 13.95 -17.03
CA PRO A 303 -5.89 15.22 -17.15
C PRO A 303 -5.11 15.31 -18.46
N THR A 304 -5.25 16.42 -19.17
CA THR A 304 -4.39 16.82 -20.29
C THR A 304 -3.65 18.12 -19.91
N ALA A 305 -2.59 18.48 -20.66
CA ALA A 305 -1.87 19.73 -20.41
C ALA A 305 -2.82 20.96 -20.41
N ASP A 306 -3.75 21.01 -21.37
CA ASP A 306 -4.73 22.10 -21.48
C ASP A 306 -5.71 22.14 -20.31
N ARG A 307 -6.19 20.97 -19.85
CA ARG A 307 -7.08 20.87 -18.68
C ARG A 307 -6.38 21.27 -17.39
N VAL A 308 -5.12 20.88 -17.22
CA VAL A 308 -4.28 21.28 -16.07
C VAL A 308 -4.04 22.79 -16.08
N ALA A 309 -3.72 23.38 -17.24
CA ALA A 309 -3.51 24.82 -17.38
C ALA A 309 -4.80 25.61 -17.07
N LEU A 310 -5.93 25.18 -17.64
CA LEU A 310 -7.24 25.77 -17.36
C LEU A 310 -7.63 25.64 -15.88
N GLY A 311 -7.44 24.46 -15.30
CA GLY A 311 -7.66 24.22 -13.87
C GLY A 311 -6.83 25.13 -12.98
N LYS A 312 -5.56 25.35 -13.35
CA LYS A 312 -4.68 26.29 -12.65
C LYS A 312 -5.25 27.71 -12.72
N MET A 313 -5.70 28.18 -13.88
CA MET A 313 -6.30 29.50 -14.00
C MET A 313 -7.51 29.67 -13.09
N LEU A 314 -8.40 28.68 -13.05
CA LEU A 314 -9.58 28.66 -12.18
C LEU A 314 -9.21 28.64 -10.70
N PHE A 315 -8.17 27.89 -10.32
CA PHE A 315 -7.72 27.75 -8.93
C PHE A 315 -7.33 29.10 -8.28
N PHE A 316 -6.82 30.04 -9.08
CA PHE A 316 -6.45 31.39 -8.65
C PHE A 316 -7.52 32.45 -8.98
N ASN A 317 -8.70 32.05 -9.45
CA ASN A 317 -9.75 32.98 -9.86
C ASN A 317 -10.88 33.05 -8.81
N PRO A 318 -11.33 34.25 -8.40
CA PRO A 318 -12.38 34.39 -7.39
C PRO A 318 -13.80 34.12 -7.92
N ILE A 319 -13.99 33.88 -9.22
CA ILE A 319 -15.29 33.62 -9.87
C ILE A 319 -16.05 32.44 -9.28
N LEU A 320 -15.35 31.53 -8.59
CA LEU A 320 -15.91 30.36 -7.94
C LEU A 320 -16.51 30.69 -6.55
N SER A 321 -16.21 31.87 -5.98
CA SER A 321 -16.65 32.27 -4.66
C SER A 321 -17.87 33.19 -4.74
N GLY A 322 -18.86 32.98 -3.85
CA GLY A 322 -20.10 33.74 -3.84
C GLY A 322 -19.95 35.23 -3.56
N ASN A 323 -18.87 35.64 -2.88
CA ASN A 323 -18.57 37.06 -2.64
C ASN A 323 -17.53 37.64 -3.61
N GLY A 324 -16.99 36.83 -4.53
CA GLY A 324 -15.97 37.26 -5.49
C GLY A 324 -14.63 37.67 -4.88
N GLN A 325 -14.31 37.27 -3.64
CA GLN A 325 -13.07 37.66 -2.94
C GLN A 325 -12.14 36.49 -2.60
N ARG A 326 -12.64 35.25 -2.62
CA ARG A 326 -11.86 34.06 -2.23
C ARG A 326 -11.55 33.16 -3.42
N THR A 327 -10.36 32.58 -3.42
CA THR A 327 -9.87 31.61 -4.40
C THR A 327 -9.48 30.31 -3.71
N CYS A 328 -9.29 29.22 -4.46
CA CYS A 328 -8.72 27.99 -3.89
C CYS A 328 -7.32 28.27 -3.29
N ALA A 329 -6.53 29.11 -3.97
CA ALA A 329 -5.20 29.52 -3.53
C ALA A 329 -5.18 30.38 -2.25
N SER A 330 -6.31 30.93 -1.81
CA SER A 330 -6.40 31.68 -0.54
C SER A 330 -6.12 30.75 0.65
N CYS A 331 -6.62 29.51 0.59
CA CYS A 331 -6.39 28.48 1.60
C CYS A 331 -5.29 27.49 1.20
N HIS A 332 -5.05 27.28 -0.10
CA HIS A 332 -4.09 26.29 -0.61
C HIS A 332 -2.92 26.99 -1.33
N GLN A 333 -2.01 27.59 -0.57
CA GLN A 333 -0.94 28.43 -1.09
C GLN A 333 0.25 27.59 -1.62
N PRO A 334 0.68 27.75 -2.88
CA PRO A 334 1.74 26.90 -3.47
C PRO A 334 3.07 26.93 -2.71
N ASN A 335 3.47 28.09 -2.17
CA ASN A 335 4.70 28.26 -1.40
C ASN A 335 4.64 27.63 0.01
N ARG A 336 3.47 27.16 0.45
CA ARG A 336 3.24 26.43 1.71
C ARG A 336 2.80 24.99 1.43
N ALA A 337 3.27 24.41 0.33
CA ALA A 337 2.85 23.09 -0.13
C ALA A 337 1.32 22.95 -0.18
N PHE A 338 0.62 23.98 -0.66
CA PHE A 338 -0.84 24.02 -0.79
C PHE A 338 -1.60 23.92 0.54
N THR A 339 -1.09 24.53 1.60
CA THR A 339 -1.84 24.86 2.84
C THR A 339 -1.92 26.38 3.05
N ASP A 340 -2.58 26.83 4.12
CA ASP A 340 -2.66 28.24 4.50
C ASP A 340 -1.65 28.61 5.61
N GLY A 341 -1.15 27.62 6.34
CA GLY A 341 -0.25 27.78 7.48
C GLY A 341 -0.94 28.28 8.76
N GLU A 342 -2.25 28.11 8.86
CA GLU A 342 -3.07 28.49 10.02
C GLU A 342 -3.56 27.23 10.76
N PRO A 343 -3.82 27.29 12.08
CA PRO A 343 -4.47 26.18 12.79
C PRO A 343 -5.81 25.80 12.18
N SER A 344 -6.53 26.80 11.69
CA SER A 344 -7.80 26.66 11.01
C SER A 344 -8.02 27.89 10.10
N PRO A 345 -8.57 27.71 8.88
CA PRO A 345 -8.85 28.81 7.97
C PRO A 345 -10.03 29.65 8.45
N LEU A 346 -10.05 30.92 8.03
CA LEU A 346 -11.18 31.82 8.28
C LEU A 346 -12.39 31.47 7.41
N THR A 347 -13.59 31.68 7.94
CA THR A 347 -14.83 31.65 7.15
C THR A 347 -14.82 32.73 6.06
N ILE A 348 -15.66 32.60 5.03
CA ILE A 348 -15.72 33.53 3.89
C ILE A 348 -15.98 34.98 4.28
N ASP A 349 -16.71 35.21 5.37
CA ASP A 349 -16.98 36.53 5.96
C ASP A 349 -15.87 37.04 6.88
N ALA A 350 -14.81 36.24 7.07
CA ALA A 350 -13.67 36.47 7.96
C ALA A 350 -14.03 36.66 9.45
N LYS A 351 -15.23 36.24 9.90
CA LYS A 351 -15.68 36.43 11.29
C LYS A 351 -15.40 35.23 12.19
N HIS A 352 -15.33 34.02 11.63
CA HIS A 352 -15.16 32.78 12.37
C HIS A 352 -14.04 31.92 11.76
N ARG A 353 -13.73 30.80 12.41
CA ARG A 353 -12.75 29.81 11.98
C ARG A 353 -13.47 28.51 11.62
N ILE A 354 -13.04 27.84 10.55
CA ILE A 354 -13.60 26.56 10.11
C ILE A 354 -13.07 25.44 11.02
N GLY A 355 -13.85 24.41 11.33
CA GLY A 355 -13.47 23.43 12.36
C GLY A 355 -12.22 22.56 12.11
N ARG A 356 -11.54 22.68 10.95
CA ARG A 356 -10.37 21.85 10.59
C ARG A 356 -9.26 22.66 9.93
N ASN A 357 -8.02 22.23 10.14
CA ASN A 357 -6.84 22.69 9.42
C ASN A 357 -6.95 22.37 7.92
N THR A 358 -6.41 23.26 7.07
CA THR A 358 -6.38 23.07 5.62
C THR A 358 -5.31 22.05 5.22
N PRO A 359 -5.69 20.87 4.69
CA PRO A 359 -4.72 19.86 4.28
C PRO A 359 -3.93 20.32 3.05
N THR A 360 -2.72 19.78 2.89
CA THR A 360 -1.98 19.90 1.63
C THR A 360 -2.75 19.22 0.49
N LEU A 361 -2.65 19.80 -0.72
CA LEU A 361 -3.11 19.17 -1.96
C LEU A 361 -2.04 18.32 -2.64
N VAL A 362 -0.79 18.37 -2.16
CA VAL A 362 0.31 17.57 -2.71
C VAL A 362 -0.04 16.09 -2.58
N ASN A 363 0.09 15.36 -3.70
CA ASN A 363 -0.20 13.93 -3.80
C ASN A 363 -1.66 13.53 -3.50
N ALA A 364 -2.62 14.47 -3.51
CA ALA A 364 -4.04 14.15 -3.31
C ALA A 364 -4.60 13.16 -4.36
N ALA A 365 -3.98 13.11 -5.55
CA ALA A 365 -4.28 12.14 -6.60
C ALA A 365 -4.14 10.68 -6.16
N PHE A 366 -3.34 10.42 -5.13
CA PHE A 366 -2.95 9.09 -4.70
C PHE A 366 -3.69 8.61 -3.44
N GLN A 367 -4.91 9.11 -3.22
CA GLN A 367 -5.76 8.77 -2.09
C GLN A 367 -7.15 8.38 -2.60
N SER A 368 -7.69 7.28 -2.08
CA SER A 368 -9.00 6.76 -2.48
C SER A 368 -10.19 7.56 -1.94
N PHE A 369 -9.95 8.40 -0.92
CA PHE A 369 -10.93 9.27 -0.27
C PHE A 369 -10.36 10.68 -0.08
N GLN A 370 -11.22 11.69 -0.19
CA GLN A 370 -10.90 13.09 0.05
C GLN A 370 -11.50 13.59 1.38
N PHE A 371 -11.08 14.79 1.79
CA PHE A 371 -11.28 15.35 3.14
C PHE A 371 -10.63 14.53 4.26
N MET A 372 -10.45 15.15 5.44
CA MET A 372 -9.90 14.48 6.62
C MET A 372 -10.85 13.43 7.21
N ASP A 373 -12.16 13.50 6.94
CA ASP A 373 -13.17 12.52 7.40
C ASP A 373 -13.52 11.47 6.34
N SER A 374 -12.80 11.42 5.23
CA SER A 374 -13.00 10.45 4.14
C SER A 374 -14.42 10.42 3.58
N ARG A 375 -15.15 11.56 3.57
CA ARG A 375 -16.58 11.57 3.23
C ARG A 375 -16.90 11.54 1.72
N VAL A 376 -15.93 11.84 0.86
CA VAL A 376 -16.11 11.76 -0.61
C VAL A 376 -14.98 10.96 -1.25
N PHE A 377 -15.27 10.30 -2.37
CA PHE A 377 -14.31 9.48 -3.11
C PHE A 377 -13.49 10.30 -4.11
N PHE A 378 -14.16 11.14 -4.91
CA PHE A 378 -13.55 11.83 -6.04
C PHE A 378 -13.16 13.27 -5.71
N LEU A 379 -12.08 13.76 -6.34
CA LEU A 379 -11.66 15.15 -6.24
C LEU A 379 -12.70 16.11 -6.81
N GLU A 380 -13.42 15.71 -7.86
CA GLU A 380 -14.51 16.48 -8.44
C GLU A 380 -15.65 16.74 -7.44
N ASP A 381 -15.97 15.75 -6.60
CA ASP A 381 -16.99 15.90 -5.56
C ASP A 381 -16.48 16.77 -4.41
N GLN A 382 -15.21 16.59 -4.04
CA GLN A 382 -14.53 17.45 -3.05
C GLN A 382 -14.56 18.93 -3.47
N ILE A 383 -14.28 19.23 -4.75
CA ILE A 383 -14.33 20.58 -5.31
C ILE A 383 -15.76 21.12 -5.27
N THR A 384 -16.74 20.28 -5.61
CA THR A 384 -18.17 20.65 -5.58
C THR A 384 -18.60 21.02 -4.15
N ASP A 385 -18.25 20.20 -3.16
CA ASP A 385 -18.55 20.44 -1.75
C ASP A 385 -17.95 21.78 -1.27
N VAL A 386 -16.67 22.04 -1.57
CA VAL A 386 -15.99 23.28 -1.12
C VAL A 386 -16.56 24.53 -1.77
N ILE A 387 -16.88 24.47 -3.06
CA ILE A 387 -17.51 25.60 -3.77
C ILE A 387 -18.85 25.96 -3.13
N HIS A 388 -19.69 24.97 -2.81
CA HIS A 388 -21.02 25.22 -2.24
C HIS A 388 -21.03 25.49 -0.73
N ASN A 389 -19.98 25.13 0.00
CA ASN A 389 -19.92 25.34 1.44
C ASN A 389 -19.95 26.84 1.78
N SER A 390 -20.99 27.27 2.51
CA SER A 390 -21.25 28.66 2.89
C SER A 390 -20.19 29.28 3.81
N GLN A 391 -19.43 28.45 4.54
CA GLN A 391 -18.30 28.89 5.35
C GLN A 391 -17.00 29.01 4.53
N GLU A 392 -16.87 28.25 3.44
CA GLU A 392 -15.64 28.19 2.65
C GLU A 392 -15.72 29.15 1.46
N MET A 393 -16.34 28.75 0.34
CA MET A 393 -16.42 29.58 -0.87
C MET A 393 -17.80 30.22 -1.09
N GLY A 394 -18.86 29.66 -0.49
CA GLY A 394 -20.24 30.16 -0.58
C GLY A 394 -20.74 30.40 -2.01
N GLY A 395 -20.17 29.71 -2.99
CA GLY A 395 -20.42 29.89 -4.40
C GLY A 395 -21.35 28.83 -4.99
N SER A 396 -21.41 28.80 -6.32
CA SER A 396 -22.24 27.87 -7.08
C SER A 396 -21.57 27.58 -8.42
N LEU A 397 -21.50 26.30 -8.81
CA LEU A 397 -20.98 25.91 -10.13
C LEU A 397 -21.82 26.51 -11.26
N THR A 398 -23.14 26.56 -11.11
CA THR A 398 -24.06 27.17 -12.08
C THR A 398 -23.77 28.65 -12.27
N SER A 399 -23.62 29.41 -11.17
CA SER A 399 -23.33 30.84 -11.23
C SER A 399 -21.93 31.12 -11.81
N ALA A 400 -20.93 30.34 -11.40
CA ALA A 400 -19.58 30.45 -11.93
C ALA A 400 -19.53 30.13 -13.43
N THR A 401 -20.22 29.08 -13.87
CA THR A 401 -20.32 28.71 -15.30
C THR A 401 -20.99 29.82 -16.11
N ALA A 402 -22.10 30.38 -15.63
CA ALA A 402 -22.77 31.50 -16.30
C ALA A 402 -21.89 32.76 -16.38
N ALA A 403 -21.06 33.03 -15.38
CA ALA A 403 -20.11 34.13 -15.39
C ALA A 403 -18.94 33.87 -16.36
N LEU A 404 -18.36 32.66 -16.33
CA LEU A 404 -17.29 32.22 -17.24
C LEU A 404 -17.75 32.20 -18.71
N GLN A 405 -19.02 31.92 -18.96
CA GLN A 405 -19.61 31.99 -20.29
C GLN A 405 -19.61 33.41 -20.88
N LYS A 406 -19.41 34.45 -20.07
CA LYS A 406 -19.29 35.84 -20.56
C LYS A 406 -17.83 36.24 -20.81
N ASP A 407 -16.87 35.41 -20.45
CA ASP A 407 -15.44 35.64 -20.63
C ASP A 407 -14.94 34.89 -21.88
N SER A 408 -14.57 35.65 -22.92
CA SER A 408 -14.09 35.08 -24.19
C SER A 408 -12.79 34.28 -24.04
N THR A 409 -11.96 34.59 -23.05
CA THR A 409 -10.73 33.85 -22.75
C THR A 409 -11.08 32.46 -22.22
N PHE A 410 -11.99 32.37 -21.25
CA PHE A 410 -12.41 31.09 -20.71
C PHE A 410 -13.18 30.26 -21.74
N GLN A 411 -14.09 30.85 -22.52
CA GLN A 411 -14.75 30.14 -23.61
C GLN A 411 -13.74 29.45 -24.54
N LYS A 412 -12.71 30.19 -25.00
CA LYS A 412 -11.66 29.66 -25.87
C LYS A 412 -10.88 28.53 -25.20
N GLN A 413 -10.50 28.70 -23.94
CA GLN A 413 -9.73 27.69 -23.20
C GLN A 413 -10.54 26.41 -22.95
N PHE A 414 -11.82 26.54 -22.62
CA PHE A 414 -12.71 25.39 -22.45
C PHE A 414 -12.93 24.66 -23.76
N ALA A 415 -13.16 25.38 -24.88
CA ALA A 415 -13.29 24.77 -26.21
C ALA A 415 -12.01 24.06 -26.66
N GLN A 416 -10.84 24.54 -26.23
CA GLN A 416 -9.57 23.86 -26.48
C GLN A 416 -9.40 22.60 -25.62
N ALA A 417 -9.76 22.66 -24.33
CA ALA A 417 -9.52 21.58 -23.37
C ALA A 417 -10.59 20.47 -23.39
N TYR A 418 -11.80 20.77 -23.86
CA TYR A 418 -12.97 19.89 -23.82
C TYR A 418 -13.81 20.00 -25.11
N ALA A 419 -14.23 18.85 -25.65
CA ALA A 419 -15.09 18.79 -26.83
C ALA A 419 -16.43 19.51 -26.60
N ASP A 420 -17.02 19.35 -25.40
CA ASP A 420 -18.29 19.97 -25.04
C ASP A 420 -18.13 21.42 -24.51
N GLY A 421 -16.91 21.96 -24.55
CA GLY A 421 -16.62 23.32 -24.06
C GLY A 421 -16.90 23.51 -22.57
N LEU A 422 -17.43 24.68 -22.21
CA LEU A 422 -17.70 25.06 -20.82
C LEU A 422 -19.00 24.41 -20.33
N THR A 423 -18.88 23.53 -19.34
CA THR A 423 -19.99 22.94 -18.59
C THR A 423 -19.58 22.87 -17.11
N GLU A 424 -20.54 22.70 -16.19
CA GLU A 424 -20.21 22.50 -14.77
C GLU A 424 -19.30 21.28 -14.56
N THR A 425 -19.53 20.21 -15.33
CA THR A 425 -18.71 18.99 -15.32
C THR A 425 -17.28 19.27 -15.75
N ASN A 426 -17.09 20.02 -16.84
CA ASN A 426 -15.76 20.36 -17.33
C ASN A 426 -15.07 21.37 -16.40
N LEU A 427 -15.82 22.27 -15.79
CA LEU A 427 -15.32 23.23 -14.80
C LEU A 427 -14.71 22.51 -13.59
N LYS A 428 -15.46 21.59 -12.96
CA LYS A 428 -14.95 20.81 -11.83
C LYS A 428 -13.82 19.87 -12.24
N ASN A 429 -13.90 19.26 -13.43
CA ASN A 429 -12.82 18.39 -13.93
C ASN A 429 -11.52 19.16 -14.21
N ALA A 430 -11.57 20.40 -14.69
CA ALA A 430 -10.38 21.22 -14.92
C ALA A 430 -9.66 21.49 -13.60
N LEU A 431 -10.39 21.95 -12.57
CA LEU A 431 -9.85 22.12 -11.21
C LEU A 431 -9.25 20.82 -10.67
N ALA A 432 -9.98 19.70 -10.79
CA ALA A 432 -9.50 18.39 -10.34
C ALA A 432 -8.26 17.94 -11.10
N SER A 433 -8.16 18.25 -12.41
CA SER A 433 -6.99 17.97 -13.23
C SER A 433 -5.76 18.72 -12.72
N TYR A 434 -5.91 20.00 -12.36
CA TYR A 434 -4.82 20.76 -11.74
C TYR A 434 -4.40 20.15 -10.41
N VAL A 435 -5.34 19.85 -9.50
CA VAL A 435 -5.02 19.23 -8.21
C VAL A 435 -4.30 17.89 -8.39
N ARG A 436 -4.74 17.06 -9.35
CA ARG A 436 -4.07 15.77 -9.65
C ARG A 436 -2.64 15.93 -10.17
N SER A 437 -2.32 17.07 -10.79
CA SER A 437 -0.97 17.34 -11.29
C SER A 437 0.04 17.70 -10.18
N LEU A 438 -0.44 17.97 -8.96
CA LEU A 438 0.39 18.38 -7.81
C LEU A 438 1.11 17.18 -7.17
N ILE A 439 2.01 16.55 -7.92
CA ILE A 439 2.73 15.34 -7.52
C ILE A 439 4.11 15.70 -6.95
N SER A 440 4.46 15.13 -5.79
CA SER A 440 5.79 15.17 -5.19
C SER A 440 6.27 13.75 -4.89
N LEU A 441 7.02 13.15 -5.82
CA LEU A 441 7.66 11.82 -5.72
C LEU A 441 9.12 11.86 -6.22
N ASN A 442 9.77 13.01 -6.09
CA ASN A 442 11.14 13.25 -6.57
C ASN A 442 12.01 14.01 -5.56
N THR A 443 11.77 13.82 -4.27
CA THR A 443 12.52 14.50 -3.22
C THR A 443 13.91 13.92 -3.05
N ARG A 444 14.74 14.53 -2.19
CA ARG A 444 16.12 14.07 -1.97
C ARG A 444 16.15 12.62 -1.50
N SER A 445 15.19 12.23 -0.66
CA SER A 445 15.02 10.84 -0.19
C SER A 445 14.71 9.89 -1.36
N ASP A 446 13.79 10.26 -2.25
CA ASP A 446 13.41 9.44 -3.42
C ASP A 446 14.60 9.22 -4.37
N ARG A 447 15.34 10.29 -4.67
CA ARG A 447 16.57 10.24 -5.49
C ARG A 447 17.64 9.34 -4.86
N TYR A 448 17.80 9.40 -3.54
CA TYR A 448 18.75 8.54 -2.82
C TYR A 448 18.39 7.06 -2.95
N LEU A 449 17.11 6.73 -2.77
CA LEU A 449 16.54 5.38 -2.91
C LEU A 449 16.66 4.84 -4.35
N ARG A 450 16.52 5.70 -5.36
CA ARG A 450 16.80 5.35 -6.77
C ARG A 450 18.28 5.17 -7.10
N GLY A 451 19.19 5.46 -6.16
CA GLY A 451 20.63 5.32 -6.36
C GLY A 451 21.29 6.50 -7.08
N GLU A 452 20.58 7.63 -7.21
CA GLU A 452 21.15 8.85 -7.80
C GLU A 452 22.26 9.43 -6.90
N LYS A 453 23.12 10.28 -7.48
CA LYS A 453 24.26 10.91 -6.79
C LYS A 453 23.81 12.02 -5.83
N VAL A 454 23.13 11.63 -4.75
CA VAL A 454 22.67 12.49 -3.66
C VAL A 454 23.00 11.86 -2.32
N ALA A 455 23.18 12.68 -1.29
CA ALA A 455 23.46 12.22 0.05
C ALA A 455 22.32 12.56 1.02
N LEU A 456 21.94 11.56 1.81
CA LEU A 456 21.24 11.75 3.08
C LEU A 456 22.26 11.79 4.21
N THR A 457 22.02 12.66 5.18
CA THR A 457 22.78 12.71 6.43
C THR A 457 22.60 11.42 7.24
N ALA A 458 23.53 11.12 8.15
CA ALA A 458 23.37 9.97 9.05
C ALA A 458 22.07 10.05 9.87
N GLN A 459 21.67 11.26 10.27
CA GLN A 459 20.44 11.50 11.02
C GLN A 459 19.19 11.23 10.19
N GLU A 460 19.16 11.60 8.90
CA GLU A 460 18.02 11.27 8.00
C GLU A 460 17.91 9.76 7.75
N LYS A 461 19.04 9.06 7.57
CA LYS A 461 19.05 7.60 7.40
C LYS A 461 18.56 6.89 8.66
N MET A 462 19.02 7.32 9.83
CA MET A 462 18.50 6.85 11.12
C MET A 462 17.00 7.13 11.23
N GLY A 463 16.55 8.32 10.84
CA GLY A 463 15.15 8.71 10.86
C GLY A 463 14.27 7.80 10.02
N PHE A 464 14.70 7.44 8.80
CA PHE A 464 13.99 6.46 7.96
C PHE A 464 13.87 5.11 8.67
N ASN A 465 14.96 4.61 9.27
CA ASN A 465 14.98 3.31 9.94
C ASN A 465 14.11 3.29 11.21
N VAL A 466 14.07 4.39 11.98
CA VAL A 466 13.15 4.54 13.11
C VAL A 466 11.71 4.61 12.60
N PHE A 467 11.44 5.41 11.58
CA PHE A 467 10.10 5.59 10.99
C PHE A 467 9.49 4.26 10.52
N MET A 468 10.28 3.49 9.78
CA MET A 468 9.89 2.19 9.23
C MET A 468 10.00 1.05 10.24
N GLY A 469 10.47 1.28 11.47
CA GLY A 469 10.77 0.24 12.44
C GLY A 469 10.25 0.56 13.83
N LYS A 470 11.16 0.91 14.75
CA LYS A 470 10.84 1.15 16.17
C LYS A 470 9.72 2.17 16.38
N GLY A 471 9.67 3.22 15.55
CA GLY A 471 8.64 4.27 15.61
C GLY A 471 7.29 3.85 15.06
N ARG A 472 7.19 2.71 14.37
CA ARG A 472 5.96 2.13 13.79
C ARG A 472 5.17 3.07 12.87
N CYS A 473 5.73 4.21 12.48
CA CYS A 473 5.00 5.21 11.69
C CYS A 473 4.56 4.67 10.32
N ALA A 474 5.36 3.77 9.74
CA ALA A 474 5.09 3.14 8.45
C ALA A 474 3.97 2.08 8.45
N THR A 475 3.36 1.77 9.60
CA THR A 475 2.18 0.89 9.66
C THR A 475 0.89 1.62 9.32
N CYS A 476 0.91 2.96 9.27
CA CYS A 476 -0.21 3.79 8.82
C CYS A 476 0.23 4.78 7.71
N HIS A 477 1.47 5.27 7.74
CA HIS A 477 2.03 6.14 6.69
C HIS A 477 2.89 5.31 5.72
N PHE A 478 2.22 4.57 4.84
CA PHE A 478 2.86 3.54 4.04
C PHE A 478 3.86 4.08 3.02
N PHE A 479 5.06 3.50 3.01
CA PHE A 479 6.07 3.77 2.00
C PHE A 479 5.56 3.39 0.59
N PRO A 480 5.86 4.14 -0.48
CA PRO A 480 6.62 5.40 -0.52
C PRO A 480 5.73 6.65 -0.53
N LEU A 481 4.40 6.51 -0.54
CA LEU A 481 3.49 7.68 -0.56
C LEU A 481 3.44 8.40 0.80
N PHE A 482 3.82 7.67 1.85
CA PHE A 482 3.80 8.05 3.25
C PHE A 482 2.43 8.60 3.71
N ASN A 483 1.36 7.98 3.21
CA ASN A 483 -0.05 8.26 3.51
C ASN A 483 -0.77 6.95 3.90
N GLY A 484 -2.07 7.04 4.21
CA GLY A 484 -2.90 5.89 4.60
C GLY A 484 -3.27 4.91 3.51
N THR A 485 -2.70 4.99 2.30
CA THR A 485 -3.12 4.15 1.18
C THR A 485 -2.38 2.80 1.21
N ILE A 486 -3.12 1.71 1.40
CA ILE A 486 -2.58 0.40 1.83
C ILE A 486 -1.83 -0.30 0.68
N PRO A 487 -0.57 -0.69 0.86
CA PRO A 487 0.23 -1.43 -0.12
C PRO A 487 -0.13 -2.93 -0.16
N PRO A 488 0.34 -3.69 -1.17
CA PRO A 488 1.09 -3.24 -2.35
C PRO A 488 0.17 -2.73 -3.48
N ALA A 489 -1.15 -2.87 -3.34
CA ALA A 489 -2.12 -2.48 -4.36
C ALA A 489 -2.44 -0.97 -4.34
N TYR A 490 -2.36 -0.31 -3.18
CA TYR A 490 -2.65 1.11 -2.98
C TYR A 490 -4.07 1.54 -3.40
N VAL A 491 -5.07 0.68 -3.18
CA VAL A 491 -6.45 0.92 -3.64
C VAL A 491 -7.42 1.37 -2.53
N LYS A 492 -7.06 1.18 -1.26
CA LYS A 492 -7.86 1.55 -0.09
C LYS A 492 -7.07 2.50 0.80
N THR A 493 -7.73 3.52 1.36
CA THR A 493 -7.12 4.48 2.29
C THR A 493 -7.73 4.34 3.68
N GLU A 494 -6.89 4.24 4.70
CA GLU A 494 -7.29 4.06 6.09
C GLU A 494 -7.63 5.38 6.78
N SER A 495 -8.41 5.27 7.84
CA SER A 495 -8.72 6.36 8.76
C SER A 495 -8.50 5.87 10.18
N GLU A 496 -7.76 6.65 10.96
CA GLU A 496 -7.23 6.25 12.25
C GLU A 496 -7.86 7.06 13.37
N VAL A 497 -8.07 6.41 14.50
CA VAL A 497 -8.52 7.04 15.74
C VAL A 497 -7.29 7.22 16.61
N LEU A 498 -6.70 8.41 16.57
CA LEU A 498 -5.46 8.70 17.30
C LEU A 498 -5.70 9.35 18.66
N GLY A 499 -6.86 9.98 18.85
CA GLY A 499 -7.19 10.72 20.06
C GLY A 499 -6.48 12.07 20.19
N ALA A 500 -6.49 12.87 19.11
CA ALA A 500 -5.90 14.21 19.12
C ALA A 500 -6.63 15.13 20.12
N PRO A 501 -5.91 15.92 20.94
CA PRO A 501 -6.51 16.82 21.90
C PRO A 501 -7.08 18.07 21.23
N ALA A 502 -8.06 18.72 21.88
CA ALA A 502 -8.64 19.99 21.43
C ALA A 502 -7.61 21.14 21.48
N THR A 503 -6.73 21.13 22.49
CA THR A 503 -5.63 22.10 22.64
C THR A 503 -4.34 21.38 23.07
N ALA A 504 -3.18 22.00 22.86
CA ALA A 504 -1.90 21.35 23.15
C ALA A 504 -1.62 21.15 24.66
N THR A 505 -2.36 21.85 25.52
CA THR A 505 -2.15 21.89 26.98
C THR A 505 -3.25 21.22 27.78
N GLU A 506 -4.46 21.10 27.22
CA GLU A 506 -5.61 20.55 27.93
C GLU A 506 -5.73 19.04 27.72
N ARG A 507 -6.31 18.36 28.72
CA ARG A 507 -6.64 16.94 28.65
C ARG A 507 -8.06 16.72 28.16
N GLN A 508 -8.44 17.42 27.09
CA GLN A 508 -9.74 17.23 26.45
C GLN A 508 -9.54 16.71 25.03
N LEU A 509 -10.27 15.63 24.71
CA LEU A 509 -10.36 15.11 23.35
C LEU A 509 -11.04 16.14 22.44
N ASP A 510 -10.53 16.29 21.22
CA ASP A 510 -11.20 17.10 20.21
C ASP A 510 -12.64 16.62 19.95
N ALA A 511 -13.59 17.56 19.87
CA ALA A 511 -15.01 17.23 19.76
C ALA A 511 -15.43 16.79 18.35
N ASP A 512 -14.54 16.87 17.35
CA ASP A 512 -14.87 16.42 16.00
C ASP A 512 -14.96 14.90 15.93
N GLU A 513 -16.17 14.41 15.63
CA GLU A 513 -16.44 12.98 15.47
C GLU A 513 -15.82 12.37 14.19
N GLY A 514 -15.22 13.18 13.32
CA GLY A 514 -14.50 12.71 12.14
C GLY A 514 -15.40 11.94 11.18
N ARG A 515 -14.92 10.79 10.70
CA ARG A 515 -15.61 9.92 9.73
C ARG A 515 -16.99 9.43 10.21
N TYR A 516 -17.21 9.35 11.52
CA TYR A 516 -18.52 8.99 12.07
C TYR A 516 -19.65 9.94 11.63
N ARG A 517 -19.34 11.21 11.35
CA ARG A 517 -20.35 12.18 10.89
C ARG A 517 -21.10 11.69 9.66
N SER A 518 -20.40 11.05 8.72
CA SER A 518 -20.99 10.50 7.49
C SER A 518 -21.42 9.04 7.64
N THR A 519 -20.63 8.19 8.31
CA THR A 519 -20.91 6.73 8.30
C THR A 519 -21.83 6.26 9.41
N LYS A 520 -21.89 6.97 10.55
CA LYS A 520 -22.60 6.55 11.78
C LYS A 520 -22.19 5.17 12.35
N ILE A 521 -21.06 4.62 11.91
CA ILE A 521 -20.49 3.36 12.40
C ILE A 521 -19.64 3.64 13.64
N GLY A 522 -19.95 3.02 14.78
CA GLY A 522 -19.32 3.32 16.07
C GLY A 522 -17.78 3.34 16.07
N ILE A 523 -17.15 2.39 15.38
CA ILE A 523 -15.67 2.30 15.27
C ILE A 523 -15.04 3.47 14.51
N HIS A 524 -15.80 4.21 13.68
CA HIS A 524 -15.33 5.40 12.96
C HIS A 524 -15.41 6.70 13.79
N ARG A 525 -15.88 6.63 15.05
CA ARG A 525 -15.95 7.81 15.93
C ARG A 525 -14.54 8.34 16.19
N ASN A 526 -14.34 9.62 15.87
CA ASN A 526 -13.05 10.33 15.93
C ASN A 526 -11.99 9.79 14.97
N ALA A 527 -12.38 9.05 13.92
CA ALA A 527 -11.46 8.55 12.90
C ALA A 527 -11.20 9.61 11.84
N PHE A 528 -9.92 9.80 11.48
CA PHE A 528 -9.48 10.72 10.43
C PHE A 528 -8.56 10.03 9.43
N LYS A 529 -8.67 10.38 8.16
CA LYS A 529 -7.80 9.91 7.09
C LYS A 529 -6.34 10.18 7.42
N THR A 530 -5.49 9.17 7.27
CA THR A 530 -4.04 9.33 7.46
C THR A 530 -3.44 10.18 6.33
N PRO A 531 -2.99 11.42 6.61
CA PRO A 531 -2.48 12.32 5.58
C PRO A 531 -1.12 11.87 5.06
N THR A 532 -0.69 12.42 3.91
CA THR A 532 0.71 12.29 3.50
C THR A 532 1.60 13.13 4.42
N ILE A 533 2.79 12.62 4.75
CA ILE A 533 3.84 13.40 5.42
C ILE A 533 4.89 13.95 4.45
N ARG A 534 4.72 13.74 3.14
CA ARG A 534 5.55 14.40 2.12
C ARG A 534 5.32 15.89 2.19
N GLN A 535 6.40 16.68 2.13
CA GLN A 535 6.37 18.13 2.34
C GLN A 535 5.89 18.58 3.73
N ALA A 536 5.78 17.70 4.75
CA ALA A 536 5.28 18.06 6.07
C ALA A 536 6.07 19.21 6.74
N ALA A 537 7.34 19.40 6.37
CA ALA A 537 8.14 20.53 6.83
C ALA A 537 7.57 21.92 6.50
N LEU A 538 6.66 22.00 5.52
CA LEU A 538 6.06 23.24 5.00
C LEU A 538 4.58 23.39 5.39
N THR A 539 4.00 22.42 6.09
CA THR A 539 2.55 22.33 6.29
C THR A 539 2.15 22.45 7.76
N ALA A 540 2.98 23.06 8.60
CA ALA A 540 2.57 23.39 9.96
C ALA A 540 1.39 24.38 9.94
N PRO A 541 0.50 24.36 10.94
CA PRO A 541 0.44 23.40 12.06
C PRO A 541 -0.19 22.04 11.67
N TYR A 542 -0.15 21.06 12.58
CA TYR A 542 -0.42 19.65 12.31
C TYR A 542 -1.65 19.12 13.04
N MET A 543 -2.11 17.93 12.62
CA MET A 543 -3.38 17.28 12.95
C MET A 543 -4.60 17.92 12.28
N HIS A 544 -5.75 17.28 12.37
CA HIS A 544 -6.97 17.75 11.72
C HIS A 544 -7.45 19.11 12.24
N ASN A 545 -7.07 19.48 13.46
CA ASN A 545 -7.42 20.75 14.13
C ASN A 545 -6.24 21.72 14.29
N GLY A 546 -5.06 21.41 13.73
CA GLY A 546 -3.90 22.30 13.80
C GLY A 546 -3.33 22.49 15.21
N VAL A 547 -3.55 21.54 16.13
CA VAL A 547 -3.16 21.68 17.55
C VAL A 547 -1.64 21.74 17.78
N TYR A 548 -0.85 21.10 16.93
CA TYR A 548 0.61 21.06 17.07
C TYR A 548 1.31 22.00 16.09
N LYS A 549 2.23 22.83 16.59
CA LYS A 549 2.97 23.82 15.79
C LYS A 549 4.25 23.25 15.16
N THR A 550 4.77 22.16 15.72
CA THR A 550 6.06 21.59 15.33
C THR A 550 5.96 20.07 15.15
N LEU A 551 6.81 19.52 14.27
CA LEU A 551 6.93 18.06 14.11
C LEU A 551 7.42 17.40 15.40
N ASP A 552 8.22 18.09 16.23
CA ASP A 552 8.65 17.59 17.53
C ASP A 552 7.45 17.32 18.46
N GLN A 553 6.45 18.20 18.47
CA GLN A 553 5.21 17.97 19.24
C GLN A 553 4.39 16.79 18.70
N VAL A 554 4.34 16.62 17.38
CA VAL A 554 3.68 15.47 16.74
C VAL A 554 4.38 14.18 17.14
N VAL A 555 5.71 14.12 17.03
CA VAL A 555 6.50 12.95 17.43
C VAL A 555 6.32 12.64 18.92
N GLU A 556 6.26 13.66 19.77
CA GLU A 556 6.02 13.47 21.21
C GLU A 556 4.62 12.90 21.50
N PHE A 557 3.59 13.30 20.76
CA PHE A 557 2.25 12.74 20.87
C PHE A 557 2.21 11.25 20.54
N TYR A 558 2.84 10.85 19.43
CA TYR A 558 2.91 9.44 19.06
C TYR A 558 3.78 8.61 20.02
N ASP A 559 4.92 9.15 20.47
CA ASP A 559 5.80 8.46 21.43
C ASP A 559 5.12 8.16 22.77
N LYS A 560 4.13 9.00 23.16
CA LYS A 560 3.32 8.80 24.36
C LYS A 560 2.22 7.75 24.22
N GLY A 561 1.89 7.29 23.01
CA GLY A 561 0.78 6.36 22.75
C GLY A 561 -0.53 7.05 22.38
N GLY A 562 -0.48 8.24 21.78
CA GLY A 562 -1.67 8.96 21.29
C GLY A 562 -2.57 9.45 22.43
N GLY A 563 -3.89 9.53 22.16
CA GLY A 563 -4.87 10.05 23.12
C GLY A 563 -4.96 9.24 24.40
N VAL A 564 -4.92 7.90 24.32
CA VAL A 564 -4.82 7.03 25.52
C VAL A 564 -3.54 7.35 26.30
N GLY A 565 -2.42 7.58 25.61
CA GLY A 565 -1.17 8.05 26.19
C GLY A 565 -1.24 9.40 26.92
N LEU A 566 -2.21 10.25 26.56
CA LEU A 566 -2.53 11.50 27.25
C LEU A 566 -3.55 11.33 28.39
N GLY A 567 -4.06 10.12 28.60
CA GLY A 567 -5.04 9.78 29.63
C GLY A 567 -6.50 9.81 29.17
N PHE A 568 -6.78 9.85 27.86
CA PHE A 568 -8.15 9.79 27.35
C PHE A 568 -8.69 8.36 27.41
N ARG A 569 -9.98 8.23 27.74
CA ARG A 569 -10.70 6.97 27.57
C ARG A 569 -11.17 6.87 26.13
N LEU A 570 -10.43 6.13 25.31
CA LEU A 570 -10.69 5.96 23.88
C LEU A 570 -10.58 4.48 23.50
N GLU A 571 -11.66 3.73 23.71
CA GLU A 571 -11.71 2.27 23.53
C GLU A 571 -11.52 1.83 22.08
N ASN A 572 -11.77 2.72 21.11
CA ASN A 572 -11.61 2.48 19.68
C ASN A 572 -10.33 3.09 19.09
N GLN A 573 -9.36 3.51 19.90
CA GLN A 573 -8.08 4.01 19.39
C GLN A 573 -7.37 2.92 18.59
N THR A 574 -6.88 3.28 17.40
CA THR A 574 -6.22 2.36 16.46
C THR A 574 -4.69 2.34 16.63
N LEU A 575 -4.12 3.41 17.20
CA LEU A 575 -2.70 3.46 17.57
C LEU A 575 -2.44 2.57 18.79
N PRO A 576 -1.37 1.74 18.81
CA PRO A 576 -0.97 1.02 20.01
C PRO A 576 -0.86 1.93 21.24
N PHE A 577 -1.35 1.45 22.39
CA PHE A 577 -1.42 2.24 23.62
C PHE A 577 -0.05 2.42 24.29
N ASP A 578 0.91 1.54 23.97
CA ASP A 578 2.23 1.54 24.57
C ASP A 578 3.09 2.70 24.05
N LYS A 579 3.91 3.25 24.94
CA LYS A 579 4.93 4.21 24.56
C LYS A 579 5.94 3.56 23.61
N LEU A 580 6.35 4.31 22.59
CA LEU A 580 7.39 3.87 21.66
C LEU A 580 8.79 3.88 22.29
N ASN A 581 8.96 4.62 23.40
CA ASN A 581 10.20 4.77 24.15
C ASN A 581 11.36 5.22 23.24
N LEU A 582 11.10 6.23 22.42
CA LEU A 582 12.08 6.83 21.53
C LEU A 582 13.05 7.72 22.33
N THR A 583 14.34 7.55 22.07
CA THR A 583 15.37 8.44 22.58
C THR A 583 15.27 9.83 21.93
N ILE A 584 15.84 10.85 22.58
CA ILE A 584 15.89 12.21 22.01
C ILE A 584 16.54 12.20 20.61
N THR A 585 17.58 11.39 20.43
CA THR A 585 18.26 11.23 19.13
C THR A 585 17.33 10.64 18.08
N GLU A 586 16.57 9.60 18.41
CA GLU A 586 15.60 8.98 17.48
C GLU A 586 14.47 9.96 17.12
N LYS A 587 13.94 10.71 18.09
CA LYS A 587 12.91 11.75 17.83
C LYS A 587 13.42 12.82 16.87
N ARG A 588 14.63 13.35 17.11
CA ARG A 588 15.27 14.31 16.19
C ARG A 588 15.57 13.70 14.82
N ALA A 589 15.88 12.41 14.76
CA ALA A 589 16.12 11.70 13.51
C ALA A 589 14.83 11.57 12.68
N LEU A 590 13.69 11.24 13.32
CA LEU A 590 12.37 11.24 12.67
C LEU A 590 12.04 12.60 12.06
N VAL A 591 12.21 13.69 12.81
CA VAL A 591 11.98 15.05 12.31
C VAL A 591 12.89 15.38 11.12
N ALA A 592 14.18 15.01 11.18
CA ALA A 592 15.10 15.22 10.07
C ALA A 592 14.69 14.43 8.82
N PHE A 593 14.27 13.18 8.98
CA PHE A 593 13.77 12.36 7.87
C PHE A 593 12.50 12.96 7.25
N MET A 594 11.50 13.34 8.04
CA MET A 594 10.27 13.97 7.53
C MET A 594 10.55 15.27 6.76
N LYS A 595 11.59 16.03 7.15
CA LYS A 595 12.05 17.21 6.41
C LYS A 595 12.74 16.91 5.08
N SER A 596 13.13 15.66 4.86
CA SER A 596 13.77 15.21 3.62
C SER A 596 12.77 14.72 2.54
N LEU A 597 11.48 14.64 2.90
CA LEU A 597 10.41 13.99 2.14
C LEU A 597 9.57 14.89 1.23
#